data_AF-A0A177WXB9-F1
#
_entry.id   AF-A0A177WXB9-F1
#
_cell.length_a   1.000
_cell.length_b   1.000
_cell.length_c   1.000
_cell.angle_alpha   90.00
_cell.angle_beta   90.00
_cell.angle_gamma   90.00
#
_symmetry.space_group_name_H-M   'P 1'
#
loop_
_entity.id
_entity.type
_entity.pdbx_description
1 polymer ?
#
loop_
_entity_poly.entity_id
_entity_poly.type
_entity_poly.pdbx_seq_one_letter_code
_entity_poly.pdbx_strand_id
1 'polypeptide(L)'
;MAGQQVSYIHNLLSCLVQPKIVFVVPFAQPLDMPWIHSKDTRIIAHVADTLIQGDTPSQCFDSFANAWNVITSSNTDCIVAICGSLDLVSEVYRTLHMTF
;
A
#
# COMPACT_ATOMS: atom_id res chain seq x y z
N MET A 1 -3.15 -21.60 2.34
CA MET A 1 -3.17 -20.24 2.94
C MET A 1 -2.67 -19.14 2.00
N ALA A 2 -1.66 -19.36 1.14
CA ALA A 2 -1.14 -18.31 0.25
C ALA A 2 -2.16 -17.72 -0.76
N GLY A 3 -3.06 -18.54 -1.33
CA GLY A 3 -4.05 -18.12 -2.32
C GLY A 3 -5.22 -17.29 -1.75
N GLN A 4 -5.55 -17.45 -0.47
CA GLN A 4 -6.66 -16.71 0.16
C GLN A 4 -6.31 -15.23 0.35
N GLN A 5 -5.07 -14.91 0.74
CA GLN A 5 -4.59 -13.52 0.85
C GLN A 5 -4.54 -12.79 -0.49
N VAL A 6 -4.19 -13.48 -1.58
CA VAL A 6 -4.20 -12.87 -2.93
C VAL A 6 -5.62 -12.48 -3.33
N SER A 7 -6.61 -13.32 -3.03
CA SER A 7 -8.02 -13.00 -3.24
C SER A 7 -8.47 -11.78 -2.43
N TYR A 8 -8.02 -11.62 -1.18
CA TYR A 8 -8.32 -10.41 -0.40
C TYR A 8 -7.74 -9.14 -1.02
N ILE A 9 -6.47 -9.16 -1.46
CA ILE A 9 -5.83 -8.00 -2.11
C ILE A 9 -6.57 -7.65 -3.40
N HIS A 10 -6.91 -8.65 -4.21
CA HIS A 10 -7.68 -8.47 -5.41
C HIS A 10 -9.05 -7.83 -5.12
N ASN A 11 -9.80 -8.35 -4.15
CA ASN A 11 -11.10 -7.82 -3.77
C ASN A 11 -11.01 -6.38 -3.25
N LEU A 12 -10.03 -6.10 -2.39
CA LEU A 12 -9.75 -4.75 -1.88
C LEU A 12 -9.52 -3.76 -3.03
N LEU A 13 -8.58 -4.06 -3.93
CA LEU A 13 -8.26 -3.20 -5.07
C LEU A 13 -9.44 -3.04 -6.03
N SER A 14 -10.25 -4.08 -6.20
CA SER A 14 -11.47 -4.04 -7.01
C SER A 14 -12.58 -3.17 -6.41
N CYS A 15 -12.59 -3.00 -5.07
CA CYS A 15 -13.54 -2.14 -4.37
C CYS A 15 -13.12 -0.67 -4.36
N LEU A 16 -11.85 -0.36 -4.62
CA LEU A 16 -11.39 1.02 -4.72
C LEU A 16 -11.93 1.66 -6.00
N VAL A 17 -12.30 2.94 -5.94
CA VAL A 17 -12.79 3.71 -7.11
C VAL A 17 -11.63 3.93 -8.08
N GLN A 18 -11.39 2.94 -8.95
CA GLN A 18 -10.39 2.94 -10.03
C GLN A 18 -9.08 3.67 -9.66
N PRO A 19 -8.23 3.07 -8.79
CA PRO A 19 -6.93 3.64 -8.49
C PRO A 19 -6.11 3.79 -9.78
N LYS A 20 -5.50 4.97 -9.99
CA LYS A 20 -4.61 5.22 -11.15
C LYS A 20 -3.24 4.55 -11.00
N ILE A 21 -2.78 4.45 -9.76
CA ILE A 21 -1.49 3.87 -9.39
C ILE A 21 -1.58 3.33 -7.96
N VAL A 22 -0.90 2.23 -7.69
CA VAL A 22 -0.77 1.65 -6.34
C VAL A 22 0.68 1.77 -5.87
N PHE A 23 0.87 2.50 -4.78
CA PHE A 23 2.13 2.58 -4.06
C PHE A 23 2.18 1.46 -3.02
N VAL A 24 3.10 0.51 -3.18
CA VAL A 24 3.26 -0.62 -2.27
C VAL A 24 4.48 -0.39 -1.39
N VAL A 25 4.29 -0.42 -0.07
CA VAL A 25 5.36 -0.13 0.90
C VAL A 25 5.40 -1.19 2.00
N PRO A 26 6.60 -1.53 2.53
CA PRO A 26 6.70 -2.33 3.73
C PRO A 26 6.36 -1.47 4.96
N PHE A 27 6.01 -2.14 6.06
CA PHE A 27 5.86 -1.54 7.38
C PHE A 27 6.44 -2.50 8.43
N ALA A 28 6.88 -1.95 9.55
CA ALA A 28 7.40 -2.76 10.65
C ALA A 28 6.26 -3.59 11.26
N GLN A 29 6.42 -4.90 11.32
CA GLN A 29 5.50 -5.77 12.07
C GLN A 29 5.87 -5.75 13.55
N PRO A 30 4.88 -5.69 14.47
CA PRO A 30 5.13 -5.82 15.90
C PRO A 30 5.79 -7.17 16.21
N LEU A 31 6.91 -7.15 16.95
CA LEU A 31 7.61 -8.37 17.37
C LEU A 31 6.73 -9.29 18.23
N ASP A 32 5.81 -8.69 19.00
CA ASP A 32 4.90 -9.40 19.90
C ASP A 32 3.70 -10.04 19.17
N MET A 33 3.55 -9.81 17.86
CA MET A 33 2.42 -10.32 17.06
C MET A 33 2.89 -11.12 15.83
N PRO A 34 3.65 -12.21 16.00
CA PRO A 34 4.24 -12.97 14.89
C PRO A 34 3.20 -13.67 14.00
N TRP A 35 1.93 -13.75 14.41
CA TRP A 35 0.84 -14.30 13.61
C TRP A 35 0.30 -13.33 12.55
N ILE A 36 0.66 -12.04 12.62
CA ILE A 36 0.31 -11.05 11.60
C ILE A 36 1.35 -11.14 10.49
N HIS A 37 0.93 -11.64 9.33
CA HIS A 37 1.80 -11.75 8.16
C HIS A 37 1.31 -10.83 7.04
N SER A 38 2.04 -9.75 6.81
CA SER A 38 1.92 -8.98 5.56
C SER A 38 2.45 -9.80 4.38
N LYS A 39 1.82 -9.61 3.21
CA LYS A 39 2.29 -10.22 1.97
C LYS A 39 3.56 -9.50 1.48
N ASP A 40 4.39 -10.23 0.75
CA ASP A 40 5.53 -9.63 0.03
C ASP A 40 5.03 -8.51 -0.89
N THR A 41 5.69 -7.36 -0.84
CA THR A 41 5.31 -6.15 -1.59
C THR A 41 5.27 -6.41 -3.09
N ARG A 42 6.14 -7.29 -3.63
CA ARG A 42 6.16 -7.66 -5.05
C ARG A 42 4.93 -8.45 -5.46
N ILE A 43 4.36 -9.26 -4.56
CA ILE A 43 3.12 -9.99 -4.83
C ILE A 43 1.95 -9.00 -4.88
N ILE A 44 1.90 -8.05 -3.97
CA ILE A 44 0.85 -7.00 -3.96
C ILE A 44 0.93 -6.16 -5.24
N ALA A 45 2.14 -5.73 -5.62
CA ALA A 45 2.40 -4.98 -6.85
C ALA A 45 1.96 -5.76 -8.09
N HIS A 46 2.32 -7.04 -8.18
CA HIS A 46 1.90 -7.90 -9.28
C HIS A 46 0.37 -7.99 -9.39
N VAL A 47 -0.35 -8.15 -8.27
CA VAL A 47 -1.83 -8.16 -8.29
C VAL A 47 -2.39 -6.81 -8.76
N ALA A 48 -1.80 -5.69 -8.32
CA ALA A 48 -2.20 -4.37 -8.79
C ALA A 48 -1.96 -4.19 -10.30
N ASP A 49 -0.82 -4.67 -10.81
CA ASP A 49 -0.48 -4.60 -12.24
C ASP A 49 -1.47 -5.38 -13.11
N THR A 50 -2.08 -6.45 -12.58
CA THR A 50 -3.11 -7.20 -13.31
C THR A 50 -4.49 -6.54 -13.31
N LEU A 51 -4.76 -5.63 -12.37
CA LEU A 51 -6.11 -5.08 -12.14
C LEU A 51 -6.26 -3.63 -12.60
N ILE A 52 -5.18 -2.87 -12.59
CA ILE A 52 -5.20 -1.44 -12.86
C ILE A 52 -4.72 -1.19 -14.29
N GLN A 53 -5.47 -0.35 -15.01
CA GLN A 53 -5.11 0.07 -16.35
C GLN A 53 -4.17 1.28 -16.29
N GLY A 54 -3.04 1.21 -16.99
CA GLY A 54 -2.08 2.31 -17.11
C GLY A 54 -0.67 1.83 -17.48
N ASP A 55 0.21 2.77 -17.82
CA ASP A 55 1.60 2.46 -18.18
C ASP A 55 2.46 2.06 -16.97
N THR A 56 2.07 2.50 -15.76
CA THR A 56 2.75 2.12 -14.50
C THR A 56 1.72 1.96 -13.37
N PRO A 57 0.99 0.83 -13.35
CA PRO A 57 -0.14 0.60 -12.44
C PRO A 57 0.28 0.39 -10.97
N SER A 58 1.52 -0.03 -10.70
CA SER A 58 2.06 -0.10 -9.35
C SER A 58 3.53 0.30 -9.26
N GLN A 59 3.95 0.71 -8.06
CA GLN A 59 5.34 1.01 -7.71
C GLN A 59 5.63 0.54 -6.29
N CYS A 60 6.74 -0.19 -6.13
CA CYS A 60 7.24 -0.60 -4.82
C CYS A 60 8.24 0.43 -4.27
N PHE A 61 8.15 0.70 -2.97
CA PHE A 61 9.10 1.55 -2.26
C PHE A 61 9.61 0.84 -1.00
N ASP A 62 10.78 1.25 -0.53
CA ASP A 62 11.38 0.72 0.72
C ASP A 62 10.72 1.27 1.98
N SER A 63 9.95 2.36 1.88
CA SER A 63 9.28 2.99 3.01
C SER A 63 8.10 3.85 2.57
N PHE A 64 7.17 4.12 3.49
CA PHE A 64 6.10 5.09 3.26
C PHE A 64 6.65 6.50 2.99
N ALA A 65 7.71 6.93 3.68
CA ALA A 65 8.32 8.24 3.46
C ALA A 65 8.82 8.42 2.01
N ASN A 66 9.44 7.39 1.43
CA ASN A 66 9.90 7.43 0.04
C ASN A 66 8.71 7.53 -0.94
N ALA A 67 7.65 6.75 -0.72
CA ALA A 67 6.43 6.84 -1.53
C ALA A 67 5.76 8.22 -1.40
N TRP A 68 5.68 8.74 -0.18
CA TRP A 68 5.06 10.03 0.12
C TRP A 68 5.77 11.19 -0.61
N ASN A 69 7.11 11.20 -0.62
CA ASN A 69 7.88 12.20 -1.36
C ASN A 69 7.54 12.21 -2.86
N VAL A 70 7.32 11.05 -3.47
CA VAL A 70 6.91 10.93 -4.88
C VAL A 70 5.48 11.43 -5.06
N ILE A 71 4.56 11.04 -4.18
CA ILE A 71 3.17 11.50 -4.20
C ILE A 71 3.10 13.03 -4.15
N THR A 72 3.79 13.67 -3.19
CA THR A 72 3.73 15.12 -3.00
C THR A 72 4.50 15.92 -4.05
N SER A 73 5.59 15.38 -4.60
CA SER A 73 6.37 16.07 -5.63
C SER A 73 5.67 16.14 -6.99
N SER A 74 4.65 15.29 -7.22
CA SER A 74 3.91 15.24 -8.47
C SER A 74 3.03 16.47 -8.74
N ASN A 75 2.84 17.40 -7.78
CA ASN A 75 2.00 18.61 -7.89
C ASN A 75 0.58 18.35 -8.45
N THR A 76 0.05 17.15 -8.23
CA THR A 76 -1.31 16.80 -8.61
C THR A 76 -2.20 16.76 -7.38
N ASP A 77 -3.32 17.49 -7.41
CA ASP A 77 -4.41 17.29 -6.46
C ASP A 77 -4.92 15.86 -6.63
N CYS A 78 -4.47 14.97 -5.75
CA CYS A 78 -4.80 13.56 -5.77
C CYS A 78 -5.32 13.11 -4.41
N ILE A 79 -6.35 12.28 -4.43
CA ILE A 79 -6.88 11.63 -3.24
C ILE A 79 -6.08 10.34 -3.04
N VAL A 80 -5.42 10.23 -1.89
CA VAL A 80 -4.65 9.04 -1.51
C VAL A 80 -5.47 8.21 -0.54
N ALA A 81 -5.80 6.99 -0.93
CA ALA A 81 -6.40 6.00 -0.05
C ALA A 81 -5.30 5.12 0.56
N ILE A 82 -5.28 5.00 1.88
CA ILE A 82 -4.36 4.10 2.58
C ILE A 82 -5.11 2.83 2.93
N CYS A 83 -4.61 1.70 2.43
CA CYS A 83 -5.23 0.40 2.60
C CYS A 83 -4.21 -0.60 3.14
N GLY A 84 -4.56 -1.35 4.18
CA GLY A 84 -3.65 -2.29 4.81
C GLY A 84 -4.01 -2.52 6.28
N SER A 85 -2.99 -2.63 7.12
CA SER A 85 -3.15 -2.81 8.57
C SER A 85 -3.13 -1.48 9.33
N LEU A 86 -3.53 -1.55 10.61
CA LEU A 86 -3.38 -0.43 11.54
C LEU A 86 -1.92 -0.04 11.76
N ASP A 87 -0.97 -0.97 11.61
CA ASP A 87 0.47 -0.68 11.72
C ASP A 87 0.97 0.21 10.57
N LEU A 88 0.48 -0.06 9.35
CA LEU A 88 0.74 0.83 8.21
C LEU A 88 0.17 2.22 8.47
N VAL A 89 -1.04 2.30 9.00
CA VAL A 89 -1.66 3.59 9.36
C VAL A 89 -0.82 4.30 10.43
N SER A 90 -0.37 3.60 11.47
CA SER A 90 0.51 4.17 12.50
C SER A 90 1.81 4.73 11.91
N GLU A 91 2.43 4.00 10.97
CA GLU A 91 3.64 4.46 10.29
C GLU A 91 3.41 5.72 9.45
N VAL A 92 2.23 5.84 8.83
CA VAL A 92 1.83 7.04 8.10
C VAL A 92 1.74 8.24 9.05
N TYR A 93 0.99 8.10 10.15
CA TYR A 93 0.82 9.19 11.11
C TYR A 93 2.16 9.65 11.67
N ARG A 94 3.05 8.70 12.00
CA ARG A 94 4.41 8.98 12.44
C ARG A 94 5.23 9.75 11.39
N THR A 95 5.14 9.33 10.12
CA THR A 95 5.87 9.96 9.01
C THR A 95 5.35 11.37 8.73
N LEU A 96 4.04 11.58 8.86
CA LEU A 96 3.41 12.88 8.61
C LEU A 96 3.40 13.80 9.84
N HIS A 97 4.02 13.38 10.95
CA HIS A 97 4.00 14.09 12.22
C HIS A 97 2.58 14.44 12.70
N MET A 98 1.61 13.57 12.42
CA MET A 98 0.22 13.72 12.87
C MET A 98 0.06 13.12 14.26
N THR A 99 -0.54 13.87 15.18
CA THR A 99 -0.87 13.44 16.54
C THR A 99 -2.38 13.23 16.68
N PHE A 100 -2.79 12.25 17.49
CA PHE A 100 -4.18 12.04 17.91
C PHE A 100 -4.49 12.80 19.20
#